data_AF-A0A5B1QRW9-F1
#
_entry.id   AF-A0A5B1QRW9-F1
#
_cell.length_a   1.000
_cell.length_b   1.000
_cell.length_c   1.000
_cell.angle_alpha   90.00
_cell.angle_beta   90.00
_cell.angle_gamma   90.00
#
_symmetry.space_group_name_H-M   'P 1'
#
loop_
_entity.id
_entity.type
_entity.pdbx_description
1 polymer ?
#
loop_
_entity_poly.entity_id
_entity_poly.type
_entity_poly.pdbx_seq_one_letter_code
_entity_poly.pdbx_strand_id
1 'polypeptide(L)'
;MHATLIRRSLGGLVPPKIASPSILSAGQGADLSPLVNFYSKLPKGPAPRAHAGGIKGRFFDGKNASAAPVVVAMVALFGLGYTIDYQMHLKHHKNHAH
;
A
#
# COMPACT_ATOMS: atom_id res chain seq x y z
N MET A 1 -50.33 -24.59 -50.81
CA MET A 1 -50.19 -23.41 -49.92
C MET A 1 -49.71 -23.75 -48.49
N HIS A 2 -49.64 -25.02 -48.05
CA HIS A 2 -49.34 -25.36 -46.65
C HIS A 2 -47.85 -25.45 -46.26
N ALA A 3 -46.96 -25.83 -47.19
CA ALA A 3 -45.53 -26.02 -46.91
C ALA A 3 -44.79 -24.74 -46.47
N THR A 4 -45.25 -23.57 -46.92
CA THR A 4 -44.69 -22.26 -46.56
C THR A 4 -45.06 -21.82 -45.15
N LEU A 5 -46.25 -22.20 -44.65
CA LEU A 5 -46.70 -21.88 -43.29
C LEU A 5 -45.89 -22.66 -42.25
N ILE A 6 -45.62 -23.95 -42.50
CA ILE A 6 -44.79 -24.80 -41.63
C ILE A 6 -43.33 -24.32 -41.60
N ARG A 7 -42.78 -23.90 -42.74
CA ARG A 7 -41.43 -23.33 -42.80
C ARG A 7 -41.32 -22.04 -41.99
N ARG A 8 -42.36 -21.21 -41.99
CA ARG A 8 -42.42 -19.95 -41.23
C ARG A 8 -42.56 -20.20 -39.73
N SER A 9 -43.31 -21.22 -39.29
CA SER A 9 -43.43 -21.58 -37.88
C SER A 9 -42.13 -22.16 -37.30
N LEU A 10 -41.30 -22.80 -38.13
CA LEU A 10 -40.00 -23.36 -37.75
C LEU A 10 -38.84 -22.35 -37.82
N GLY A 11 -39.06 -21.13 -38.35
CA GLY A 11 -38.01 -20.13 -38.58
C GLY A 11 -37.38 -19.53 -37.30
N GLY A 12 -38.01 -19.70 -36.14
CA GLY A 12 -37.47 -19.28 -34.84
C GLY A 12 -36.88 -20.43 -34.00
N LEU A 13 -36.91 -21.67 -34.50
CA LEU A 13 -36.42 -22.86 -33.78
C LEU A 13 -34.90 -22.86 -33.64
N VAL A 14 -34.21 -22.35 -34.66
CA VAL A 14 -32.76 -22.16 -34.63
C VAL A 14 -32.51 -20.69 -34.37
N PRO A 15 -31.90 -20.33 -33.23
CA PRO A 15 -31.58 -18.94 -32.95
C PRO A 15 -30.69 -18.39 -34.08
N PRO A 16 -30.92 -17.14 -34.53
CA PRO A 16 -30.06 -16.52 -35.54
C PRO A 16 -28.63 -16.47 -35.01
N LYS A 17 -27.66 -16.35 -35.92
CA LYS A 17 -26.22 -16.28 -35.61
C LYS A 17 -25.86 -14.94 -34.96
N ILE A 18 -26.38 -14.73 -33.75
CA ILE A 18 -25.94 -13.70 -32.82
C ILE A 18 -24.65 -14.23 -32.18
N ALA A 19 -23.74 -13.35 -31.78
CA ALA A 19 -22.48 -13.70 -31.11
C ALA A 19 -22.66 -14.88 -30.15
N SER A 20 -21.68 -15.79 -30.10
CA SER A 20 -21.75 -17.07 -29.38
C SER A 20 -22.49 -16.95 -28.05
N PRO A 21 -23.47 -17.83 -27.72
CA PRO A 21 -24.30 -17.72 -26.52
C PRO A 21 -23.51 -17.54 -25.22
N SER A 22 -22.25 -17.98 -25.21
CA SER A 22 -21.27 -17.74 -24.14
C SER A 22 -21.05 -16.27 -23.80
N ILE A 23 -21.19 -15.33 -24.75
CA ILE A 23 -20.97 -13.89 -24.54
C ILE A 23 -22.25 -13.21 -24.01
N LEU A 24 -23.42 -13.77 -24.30
CA LEU A 24 -24.73 -13.22 -23.92
C LEU A 24 -25.18 -13.65 -22.52
N SER A 25 -24.52 -14.65 -21.93
CA SER A 25 -24.78 -15.06 -20.55
C SER A 25 -24.33 -13.94 -19.60
N ALA A 26 -25.30 -13.24 -19.01
CA ALA A 26 -25.09 -12.31 -17.91
C ALA A 26 -24.53 -13.08 -16.70
N GLY A 27 -23.21 -13.15 -16.63
CA GLY A 27 -22.48 -13.90 -15.59
C GLY A 27 -21.24 -14.66 -16.08
N GLN A 28 -20.97 -14.69 -17.39
CA GLN A 28 -19.87 -15.49 -17.97
C GLN A 28 -19.03 -14.74 -19.01
N GLY A 29 -19.05 -13.42 -18.99
CA GLY A 29 -18.04 -12.62 -19.68
C GLY A 29 -16.67 -12.81 -19.02
N ALA A 30 -15.60 -12.82 -19.81
CA ALA A 30 -14.25 -12.80 -19.26
C ALA A 30 -14.15 -11.66 -18.22
N ASP A 31 -13.68 -12.00 -17.02
CA ASP A 31 -13.52 -11.05 -15.93
C ASP A 31 -12.81 -9.80 -16.46
N LEU A 32 -13.37 -8.61 -16.20
CA LEU A 32 -12.76 -7.35 -16.61
C LEU A 32 -11.59 -6.97 -15.69
N SER A 33 -11.36 -7.71 -14.61
CA SER A 33 -10.23 -7.54 -13.67
C SER A 33 -8.87 -7.41 -14.37
N PRO A 34 -8.50 -8.20 -15.40
CA PRO A 34 -7.25 -8.02 -16.14
C PRO A 34 -7.18 -6.68 -16.88
N LEU A 35 -8.30 -6.21 -17.43
CA LEU A 35 -8.39 -4.90 -18.10
C LEU A 35 -8.25 -3.76 -17.09
N VAL A 36 -8.95 -3.84 -15.96
CA VAL A 36 -8.83 -2.86 -14.86
C VAL A 36 -7.40 -2.85 -14.29
N ASN A 37 -6.79 -4.02 -14.13
CA ASN A 37 -5.42 -4.18 -13.65
C ASN A 37 -4.39 -3.62 -14.64
N PHE A 38 -4.64 -3.77 -15.95
CA PHE A 38 -3.82 -3.16 -16.99
C PHE A 38 -3.87 -1.63 -16.91
N TYR A 39 -5.07 -1.05 -16.87
CA TYR A 39 -5.22 0.42 -16.80
C TYR A 39 -4.77 1.02 -15.46
N SER A 40 -4.90 0.28 -14.35
CA SER A 40 -4.45 0.75 -13.05
C SER A 40 -2.92 0.87 -12.96
N LYS A 41 -2.20 0.00 -13.69
CA LYS A 41 -0.74 -0.11 -13.73
C LYS A 41 -0.05 0.62 -14.88
N LEU A 42 -0.80 1.32 -15.73
CA LEU A 42 -0.20 2.21 -16.72
C LEU A 42 0.84 3.12 -16.04
N PRO A 43 2.03 3.35 -16.63
CA PRO A 43 3.07 4.18 -16.05
C PRO A 43 2.52 5.57 -15.75
N LYS A 44 2.11 5.78 -14.51
CA LYS A 44 1.87 7.10 -13.95
C LYS A 44 3.26 7.61 -13.60
N GLY A 45 3.54 8.89 -13.85
CA GLY A 45 4.81 9.50 -13.45
C GLY A 45 5.17 9.20 -11.99
N PRO A 46 6.42 9.45 -11.58
CA PRO A 46 6.89 9.10 -10.24
C PRO A 46 5.88 9.55 -9.18
N ALA A 47 5.44 8.60 -8.35
CA ALA A 47 4.45 8.86 -7.33
C ALA A 47 4.89 10.05 -6.46
N PRO A 48 3.97 10.96 -6.09
CA PRO A 48 4.29 12.04 -5.16
C PRO A 48 5.00 11.46 -3.94
N ARG A 49 6.12 12.06 -3.54
CA ARG A 49 6.84 11.61 -2.34
C ARG A 49 5.86 11.65 -1.19
N ALA A 50 5.65 10.51 -0.53
CA ALA A 50 4.87 10.47 0.70
C ALA A 50 5.44 11.54 1.63
N HIS A 51 4.64 12.55 1.97
CA HIS A 51 5.01 13.53 2.98
C HIS A 51 5.01 12.83 4.34
N ALA A 52 6.10 12.12 4.64
CA ALA A 52 6.39 11.74 5.99
C ALA A 52 6.69 13.03 6.76
N GLY A 53 5.69 13.55 7.45
CA GLY A 53 5.85 14.68 8.36
C GLY A 53 6.61 14.26 9.63
N GLY A 54 7.13 15.26 10.35
CA GLY A 54 7.69 15.08 11.69
C GLY A 54 9.05 14.40 11.74
N ILE A 55 9.39 13.87 12.92
CA ILE A 55 10.70 13.27 13.22
C ILE A 55 10.96 12.04 12.33
N LYS A 56 9.91 11.26 12.02
CA LYS A 56 9.99 10.08 11.15
C LYS A 56 10.49 10.43 9.74
N GLY A 57 9.84 11.37 9.06
CA GLY A 57 10.28 11.75 7.72
C GLY A 57 11.60 12.51 7.65
N ARG A 58 12.01 13.13 8.78
CA ARG A 58 13.27 13.88 8.85
C ARG A 58 14.49 13.00 9.10
N PHE A 59 14.33 11.85 9.76
CA PHE A 59 15.48 11.04 10.16
C PHE A 59 15.36 9.54 9.85
N PHE A 60 14.18 9.04 9.51
CA PHE A 60 13.94 7.60 9.35
C PHE A 60 13.48 7.20 7.94
N ASP A 61 12.96 8.13 7.13
CA ASP A 61 12.40 7.80 5.82
C ASP A 61 13.29 8.23 4.64
N GLY A 62 13.40 7.33 3.65
CA GLY A 62 13.97 7.59 2.34
C GLY A 62 15.39 8.15 2.39
N LYS A 63 15.66 9.17 1.57
CA LYS A 63 16.97 9.83 1.46
C LYS A 63 17.45 10.54 2.73
N ASN A 64 16.55 10.76 3.69
CA ASN A 64 16.85 11.42 4.95
C ASN A 64 17.11 10.41 6.09
N ALA A 65 17.04 9.10 5.80
CA ALA A 65 17.33 8.06 6.77
C ALA A 65 18.77 8.23 7.29
N SER A 66 18.90 8.41 8.61
CA SER A 66 20.17 8.73 9.26
C SER A 66 20.23 8.12 10.65
N ALA A 67 21.44 7.78 11.10
CA ALA A 67 21.71 7.31 12.46
C ALA A 67 21.63 8.42 13.53
N ALA A 68 21.36 9.67 13.14
CA ALA A 68 21.31 10.80 14.07
C ALA A 68 20.40 10.59 15.28
N PRO A 69 19.17 10.03 15.17
CA PRO A 69 18.32 9.76 16.34
C PRO A 69 18.94 8.78 17.34
N VAL A 70 19.72 7.81 16.85
CA VAL A 70 20.42 6.84 17.70
C VAL A 70 21.52 7.54 18.49
N VAL A 71 22.31 8.38 17.84
CA VAL A 71 23.36 9.16 18.50
C VAL A 71 22.78 10.12 19.53
N VAL A 72 21.68 10.81 19.18
CA VAL A 72 20.96 11.69 20.12
C VAL A 72 20.46 10.91 21.33
N ALA A 73 19.90 9.71 21.13
CA ALA A 73 19.45 8.86 22.23
C ALA A 73 20.61 8.43 23.15
N MET A 74 21.77 8.06 22.58
CA MET A 74 22.97 7.73 23.38
C MET A 74 23.41 8.92 24.23
N VAL A 75 23.55 10.10 23.62
CA VAL A 75 23.95 11.32 24.34
C VAL A 75 22.94 11.68 25.44
N ALA A 76 21.64 11.57 25.16
CA ALA A 76 20.60 11.81 26.14
C ALA A 76 20.69 10.85 27.34
N LEU A 77 20.91 9.56 27.09
CA LEU A 77 21.06 8.54 28.14
C LEU A 77 22.31 8.78 28.98
N PHE A 78 23.46 9.05 28.36
CA PHE A 78 24.69 9.34 29.10
C PHE A 78 24.59 10.63 29.90
N GLY A 79 23.99 11.68 29.32
CA GLY A 79 23.75 12.94 30.03
C GLY A 79 22.86 12.76 31.26
N LEU A 80 21.74 12.06 31.11
CA LEU A 80 20.85 11.73 32.25
C LEU A 80 21.54 10.83 33.29
N GLY A 81 22.28 9.81 32.85
CA GLY A 81 23.02 8.94 33.76
C GLY A 81 24.04 9.71 34.58
N TYR A 82 24.80 10.61 33.94
CA TYR A 82 25.78 11.45 34.62
C TYR A 82 25.13 12.42 35.60
N THR A 83 23.99 13.04 35.27
CA THR A 83 23.33 13.95 36.21
C THR A 83 22.81 13.22 37.45
N ILE A 84 22.29 11.99 37.29
CA ILE A 84 21.89 11.13 38.40
C ILE A 84 23.09 10.75 39.25
N ASP A 85 24.17 10.26 38.64
CA ASP A 85 25.39 9.87 39.35
C ASP A 85 26.03 11.08 40.08
N TYR A 86 25.97 12.26 39.46
CA TYR A 86 26.46 13.49 40.08
C TYR A 86 25.65 13.88 41.32
N GLN A 87 24.32 13.80 41.24
CA GLN A 87 23.43 14.09 42.36
C GLN A 87 23.56 13.08 43.50
N MET A 88 23.62 11.78 43.18
CA MET A 88 23.56 10.71 44.18
C MET A 88 24.92 10.36 44.76
N HIS A 89 25.98 10.47 43.98
CA HIS A 89 27.31 9.98 44.34
C HIS A 89 28.36 11.09 44.32
N LEU A 90 28.72 11.59 43.13
CA LEU A 90 29.93 12.42 42.94
C LEU A 90 29.91 13.71 43.78
N LYS A 91 28.74 14.32 44.01
CA LYS A 91 28.65 15.55 44.81
C LYS A 91 28.90 15.35 46.31
N HIS A 92 28.64 14.15 46.84
CA HIS A 92 28.75 13.85 48.27
C HIS A 92 30.10 13.21 48.65
N HIS A 93 30.91 12.85 47.65
CA HIS A 93 32.19 12.16 47.79
C HIS A 93 33.26 12.91 48.59
N LYS A 94 33.12 14.24 48.80
CA LYS A 94 34.11 15.05 49.52
C LYS A 94 33.78 15.30 50.99
N ASN A 95 32.59 14.92 51.47
CA ASN A 95 32.12 15.28 52.82
C ASN A 95 32.11 14.12 53.83
N HIS A 96 32.63 12.94 53.45
CA HIS A 96 32.80 11.81 54.36
C HIS A 96 34.17 11.16 54.12
N ALA A 97 34.96 11.04 55.18
CA ALA A 97 36.14 10.17 55.16
C ALA A 97 35.66 8.72 55.08
N HIS A 98 36.31 7.92 54.23
CA HIS A 98 36.17 6.47 54.21
C HIS A 98 36.59 5.85 55.54
#